data_AF-S4PJV8-F1
#
_entry.id   AF-S4PJV8-F1
#
_cell.length_a   1.000
_cell.length_b   1.000
_cell.length_c   1.000
_cell.angle_alpha   90.00
_cell.angle_beta   90.00
_cell.angle_gamma   90.00
#
_symmetry.space_group_name_H-M   'P 1'
#
loop_
_entity.id
_entity.type
_entity.pdbx_description
1 polymer ?
#
loop_
_entity_poly.entity_id
_entity_poly.type
_entity_poly.pdbx_seq_one_letter_code
_entity_poly.pdbx_strand_id
1 'polypeptide(L)'
;MAYFERQRTTKNIMKLVYNEFEIGNKTKEQEESGGESDAEEIGGIFKKVTITQKKKHKEKEQLDLDECSFFYSLDKPKLRDWLNEANKQLIINSFVTGKRSADEDAAELLKLDDASDGDDEMYGDFEDLETGEKHASDQKTDENKEELGSKRKSESTKSEILNKKLRLKAKFDAEYDNPDDHRIKGDHSYYENLKAEALKQSELNKSVFESLDEGLRIEVEGFRPGLYVRMLFKNMPSEFVTNFDSSYPLLIGALNMAEQNIGFVSCKVKKHRWYKKILKTNDPLIISLGWRRFQTLPIYSKIEDDLKCRYLKYTPQHVTCNMHFYGPITPQNTGFLALQTVNNNSNEIKKLGFRVAATGSVNEINKSTQIMKKLKLVGTPLKIYKKTAFIKDMFTSTLEVAKFEGARVKTVSGIRGQIKKALNKPEGAFRATFEDKILMSDIVFCRTWFKVDVTRFYAPVVNLLLPIGNKNAWEGMKTKGQLKRERNIINDANLDSMYTDIVRQPKVFKPLVIPKELQKGLPYKLKPKAKTTTLTKNRKPTILTNRIAVVKSPHEQNVSNVM
;
A
#
# COMPACT_ATOMS: atom_id res chain seq x y z
N MET A 1 -7.51 39.11 -40.58
CA MET A 1 -8.47 39.92 -39.81
C MET A 1 -9.84 39.24 -39.82
N ALA A 2 -10.76 39.62 -40.71
CA ALA A 2 -12.20 39.32 -40.64
C ALA A 2 -12.65 37.91 -40.17
N TYR A 3 -11.98 36.83 -40.57
CA TYR A 3 -12.33 35.47 -40.14
C TYR A 3 -12.14 35.26 -38.62
N PHE A 4 -10.99 35.68 -38.09
CA PHE A 4 -10.67 35.56 -36.66
C PHE A 4 -11.49 36.53 -35.80
N GLU A 5 -11.80 37.71 -36.33
CA GLU A 5 -12.72 38.67 -35.70
C GLU A 5 -14.14 38.09 -35.60
N ARG A 6 -14.64 37.43 -36.66
CA ARG A 6 -15.91 36.69 -36.60
C ARG A 6 -15.86 35.55 -35.57
N GLN A 7 -14.79 34.77 -35.51
CA GLN A 7 -14.62 33.73 -34.48
C GLN A 7 -14.53 34.29 -33.04
N ARG A 8 -14.05 35.52 -32.84
CA ARG A 8 -14.12 36.22 -31.53
C ARG A 8 -15.55 36.63 -31.18
N THR A 9 -16.33 37.14 -32.14
CA THR A 9 -17.72 37.56 -31.90
C THR A 9 -18.73 36.41 -31.73
N THR A 10 -18.44 35.19 -32.18
CA THR A 10 -19.33 34.03 -31.99
C THR A 10 -19.31 33.51 -30.55
N LYS A 11 -20.41 33.75 -29.82
CA LYS A 11 -20.62 33.26 -28.45
C LYS A 11 -20.80 31.74 -28.40
N ASN A 12 -19.70 31.02 -28.15
CA ASN A 12 -19.71 29.60 -27.79
C ASN A 12 -19.76 29.47 -26.25
N ILE A 13 -20.53 28.52 -25.70
CA ILE A 13 -20.58 28.26 -24.26
C ILE A 13 -19.19 27.98 -23.66
N MET A 14 -18.32 27.29 -24.39
CA MET A 14 -16.93 27.04 -23.98
C MET A 14 -16.18 28.37 -23.77
N LYS A 15 -16.31 29.31 -24.71
CA LYS A 15 -15.77 30.69 -24.65
C LYS A 15 -16.42 31.59 -23.58
N LEU A 16 -17.55 31.17 -23.00
CA LEU A 16 -18.18 31.87 -21.88
C LEU A 16 -17.76 31.30 -20.51
N VAL A 17 -17.28 30.05 -20.46
CA VAL A 17 -16.81 29.41 -19.21
C VAL A 17 -15.33 29.68 -18.95
N TYR A 18 -14.48 29.73 -19.99
CA TYR A 18 -13.04 29.95 -19.84
C TYR A 18 -12.52 31.19 -20.62
N ASN A 19 -13.40 32.12 -21.01
CA ASN A 19 -13.09 33.37 -21.73
C ASN A 19 -12.45 33.19 -23.12
N GLU A 20 -11.42 33.99 -23.49
CA GLU A 20 -10.73 33.83 -24.77
C GLU A 20 -9.79 32.62 -24.76
N PHE A 21 -9.99 31.71 -25.72
CA PHE A 21 -9.15 30.52 -25.91
C PHE A 21 -7.96 30.87 -26.78
N GLU A 22 -6.74 30.56 -26.32
CA GLU A 22 -5.49 30.78 -27.05
C GLU A 22 -5.23 29.72 -28.14
N ILE A 23 -6.18 29.58 -29.08
CA ILE A 23 -6.20 28.55 -30.13
C ILE A 23 -4.82 28.41 -30.80
N GLY A 24 -4.07 27.39 -30.37
CA GLY A 24 -2.76 27.02 -30.91
C GLY A 24 -1.55 27.89 -30.50
N ASN A 25 -1.49 28.42 -29.26
CA ASN A 25 -0.31 29.10 -28.70
C ASN A 25 0.20 30.30 -29.55
N LYS A 26 -0.71 31.18 -30.00
CA LYS A 26 -0.39 32.34 -30.84
C LYS A 26 -0.96 33.66 -30.30
N THR A 27 -0.56 34.03 -29.09
CA THR A 27 -0.67 35.42 -28.64
C THR A 27 0.28 36.31 -29.46
N LYS A 28 -0.26 37.38 -30.05
CA LYS A 28 0.55 38.58 -30.34
C LYS A 28 0.54 39.44 -29.09
N GLU A 29 1.70 39.96 -28.72
CA GLU A 29 1.78 41.08 -27.79
C GLU A 29 1.07 42.29 -28.41
N GLN A 30 0.11 42.85 -27.68
CA GLN A 30 -0.36 44.23 -27.86
C GLN A 30 -0.48 44.85 -26.47
N GLU A 31 0.20 45.97 -26.28
CA GLU A 31 0.22 46.72 -25.02
C GLU A 31 -1.13 47.44 -24.84
N GLU A 32 -1.81 47.22 -23.71
CA GLU A 32 -3.00 48.01 -23.37
C GLU A 32 -2.61 49.41 -22.89
N SER A 33 -2.41 50.33 -23.84
CA SER A 33 -2.29 51.77 -23.57
C SER A 33 -3.67 52.36 -23.22
N GLY A 34 -4.16 52.07 -22.01
CA GLY A 34 -5.43 52.57 -21.47
C GLY A 34 -5.21 53.48 -20.26
N GLY A 35 -5.09 54.79 -20.47
CA GLY A 35 -4.93 55.76 -19.36
C GLY A 35 -6.25 56.05 -18.65
N GLU A 36 -6.30 55.86 -17.33
CA GLU A 36 -7.44 56.29 -16.51
C GLU A 36 -7.42 57.82 -16.35
N SER A 37 -8.40 58.51 -16.94
CA SER A 37 -8.61 59.94 -16.79
C SER A 37 -9.47 60.25 -15.56
N ASP A 38 -8.84 60.32 -14.39
CA ASP A 38 -9.47 60.76 -13.15
C ASP A 38 -9.71 62.29 -13.20
N ALA A 39 -10.96 62.71 -13.46
CA ALA A 39 -11.58 63.94 -12.91
C ALA A 39 -13.00 64.18 -13.48
N GLU A 40 -14.02 64.17 -12.61
CA GLU A 40 -15.15 65.11 -12.71
C GLU A 40 -15.87 65.22 -11.35
N GLU A 41 -15.23 65.92 -10.40
CA GLU A 41 -15.88 66.28 -9.13
C GLU A 41 -16.80 67.49 -9.31
N ILE A 42 -18.07 67.34 -8.94
CA ILE A 42 -18.99 68.47 -8.74
C ILE A 42 -19.49 68.47 -7.29
N GLY A 43 -19.06 69.46 -6.52
CA GLY A 43 -19.82 69.97 -5.38
C GLY A 43 -19.81 69.15 -4.07
N GLY A 44 -18.82 68.30 -3.82
CA GLY A 44 -18.31 67.92 -2.49
C GLY A 44 -19.23 67.27 -1.42
N ILE A 45 -20.56 67.22 -1.60
CA ILE A 45 -21.52 66.88 -0.53
C ILE A 45 -22.48 65.74 -0.94
N PHE A 46 -22.80 65.59 -2.24
CA PHE A 46 -23.77 64.58 -2.71
C PHE A 46 -23.16 63.52 -3.63
N LYS A 47 -22.74 62.40 -3.03
CA LYS A 47 -22.23 61.23 -3.78
C LYS A 47 -23.39 60.41 -4.35
N LYS A 48 -23.84 60.78 -5.56
CA LYS A 48 -24.88 60.06 -6.31
C LYS A 48 -24.40 58.63 -6.58
N VAL A 49 -25.09 57.62 -6.02
CA VAL A 49 -24.66 56.21 -6.10
C VAL A 49 -24.62 55.75 -7.56
N THR A 50 -23.42 55.69 -8.12
CA THR A 50 -23.18 55.33 -9.51
C THR A 50 -23.49 53.86 -9.78
N ILE A 51 -23.81 53.55 -11.03
CA ILE A 51 -24.14 52.18 -11.46
C ILE A 51 -22.97 51.21 -11.17
N THR A 52 -21.73 51.71 -11.18
CA THR A 52 -20.52 50.97 -10.78
C THR A 52 -20.51 50.57 -9.30
N GLN A 53 -21.05 51.39 -8.38
CA GLN A 53 -21.19 51.00 -6.97
C GLN A 53 -22.29 49.95 -6.79
N LYS A 54 -23.42 50.05 -7.51
CA LYS A 54 -24.45 48.99 -7.50
C LYS A 54 -23.96 47.67 -8.10
N LYS A 55 -23.10 47.72 -9.13
CA LYS A 55 -22.36 46.55 -9.63
C LYS A 55 -21.49 45.93 -8.54
N LYS A 56 -20.60 46.69 -7.91
CA LYS A 56 -19.71 46.20 -6.84
C LYS A 56 -20.46 45.66 -5.62
N HIS A 57 -21.67 46.15 -5.34
CA HIS A 57 -22.54 45.58 -4.30
C HIS A 57 -23.11 44.22 -4.74
N LYS A 58 -23.64 44.10 -5.96
CA LYS A 58 -24.09 42.81 -6.52
C LYS A 58 -22.97 41.78 -6.66
N GLU A 59 -21.78 42.22 -7.05
CA GLU A 59 -20.59 41.38 -7.17
C GLU A 59 -20.17 40.83 -5.78
N LYS A 60 -20.31 41.62 -4.71
CA LYS A 60 -20.17 41.11 -3.32
C LYS A 60 -21.29 40.15 -2.93
N GLU A 61 -22.55 40.55 -3.11
CA GLU A 61 -23.72 39.69 -2.84
C GLU A 61 -23.62 38.33 -3.55
N GLN A 62 -23.00 38.30 -4.75
CA GLN A 62 -22.78 37.08 -5.53
C GLN A 62 -21.56 36.26 -5.07
N LEU A 63 -20.57 36.88 -4.42
CA LEU A 63 -19.42 36.19 -3.81
C LEU A 63 -19.74 35.61 -2.42
N ASP A 64 -20.73 36.16 -1.73
CA ASP A 64 -21.21 35.70 -0.42
C ASP A 64 -22.32 34.60 -0.53
N LEU A 65 -22.56 34.05 -1.72
CA LEU A 65 -23.48 32.93 -1.96
C LEU A 65 -22.76 31.57 -1.91
N ASP A 66 -23.37 30.57 -1.28
CA ASP A 66 -22.91 29.18 -1.34
C ASP A 66 -22.97 28.64 -2.79
N GLU A 67 -21.84 28.12 -3.31
CA GLU A 67 -21.72 27.54 -4.65
C GLU A 67 -22.46 26.19 -4.79
N CYS A 68 -23.79 26.23 -4.76
CA CYS A 68 -24.67 25.08 -4.95
C CYS A 68 -24.90 24.80 -6.45
N SER A 69 -24.66 23.56 -6.89
CA SER A 69 -25.02 23.10 -8.24
C SER A 69 -26.54 23.00 -8.49
N PHE A 70 -27.36 23.11 -7.42
CA PHE A 70 -28.80 23.24 -7.51
C PHE A 70 -29.23 24.71 -7.64
N PHE A 71 -29.60 25.11 -8.86
CA PHE A 71 -30.14 26.45 -9.16
C PHE A 71 -31.55 26.66 -8.58
N TYR A 72 -31.67 26.83 -7.27
CA TYR A 72 -32.82 27.50 -6.66
C TYR A 72 -32.71 29.01 -6.87
N SER A 73 -32.95 29.46 -8.11
CA SER A 73 -33.06 30.88 -8.43
C SER A 73 -34.31 31.44 -7.76
N LEU A 74 -34.15 32.13 -6.62
CA LEU A 74 -35.25 32.61 -5.77
C LEU A 74 -36.29 33.45 -6.54
N ASP A 75 -35.85 34.21 -7.55
CA ASP A 75 -36.70 35.11 -8.36
C ASP A 75 -37.40 34.44 -9.56
N LYS A 76 -37.60 33.11 -9.59
CA LYS A 76 -38.40 32.43 -10.64
C LYS A 76 -39.80 31.99 -10.13
N PRO A 77 -40.86 32.80 -10.31
CA PRO A 77 -42.21 32.49 -9.85
C PRO A 77 -42.96 31.48 -10.74
N LYS A 78 -42.25 30.53 -11.37
CA LYS A 78 -42.82 29.50 -12.27
C LYS A 78 -42.08 28.17 -12.15
N LEU A 79 -42.25 27.48 -11.02
CA LEU A 79 -42.29 26.02 -11.07
C LEU A 79 -43.46 25.66 -12.02
N ARG A 80 -43.18 24.94 -13.12
CA ARG A 80 -44.26 24.54 -14.04
C ARG A 80 -45.20 23.58 -13.32
N ASP A 81 -46.51 23.83 -13.43
CA ASP A 81 -47.50 22.88 -12.93
C ASP A 81 -47.53 21.64 -13.84
N TRP A 82 -46.95 20.55 -13.36
CA TRP A 82 -46.88 19.26 -14.06
C TRP A 82 -48.18 18.44 -13.98
N LEU A 83 -49.21 18.91 -13.25
CA LEU A 83 -50.55 18.31 -13.30
C LEU A 83 -51.26 18.67 -14.62
N ASN A 84 -50.97 19.84 -15.19
CA ASN A 84 -51.54 20.31 -16.45
C ASN A 84 -51.06 19.46 -17.65
N GLU A 85 -52.00 18.95 -18.45
CA GLU A 85 -51.75 17.99 -19.53
C GLU A 85 -50.86 18.55 -20.64
N ALA A 86 -50.95 19.86 -20.93
CA ALA A 86 -50.06 20.51 -21.89
C ALA A 86 -48.58 20.47 -21.45
N ASN A 87 -48.31 20.50 -20.14
CA ASN A 87 -46.94 20.32 -19.62
C ASN A 87 -46.52 18.84 -19.59
N LYS A 88 -47.45 17.90 -19.38
CA LYS A 88 -47.18 16.46 -19.48
C LYS A 88 -46.77 16.07 -20.90
N GLN A 89 -47.44 16.58 -21.94
CA GLN A 89 -47.11 16.31 -23.34
C GLN A 89 -45.66 16.67 -23.71
N LEU A 90 -45.09 17.73 -23.11
CA LEU A 90 -43.69 18.12 -23.32
C LEU A 90 -42.66 17.11 -22.79
N ILE A 91 -43.06 16.23 -21.87
CA ILE A 91 -42.18 15.25 -21.21
C ILE A 91 -42.55 13.78 -21.50
N ILE A 92 -43.69 13.52 -22.16
CA ILE A 92 -44.11 12.15 -22.53
C ILE A 92 -43.01 11.39 -23.29
N ASN A 93 -42.32 12.03 -24.23
CA ASN A 93 -41.23 11.41 -25.00
C ASN A 93 -39.96 11.09 -24.17
N SER A 94 -39.86 11.59 -22.94
CA SER A 94 -38.83 11.15 -21.98
C SER A 94 -39.21 9.85 -21.27
N PHE A 95 -40.50 9.57 -21.11
CA PHE A 95 -41.02 8.34 -20.51
C PHE A 95 -41.14 7.19 -21.53
N VAL A 96 -41.43 5.98 -21.04
CA VAL A 96 -41.61 4.77 -21.85
C VAL A 96 -42.89 4.82 -22.70
N THR A 97 -43.81 5.73 -22.40
CA THR A 97 -45.08 5.91 -23.14
C THR A 97 -45.00 6.85 -24.33
N GLY A 98 -43.84 7.47 -24.60
CA GLY A 98 -43.66 8.44 -25.68
C GLY A 98 -42.73 7.98 -26.80
N LYS A 99 -42.74 8.73 -27.90
CA LYS A 99 -41.96 8.43 -29.12
C LYS A 99 -40.54 8.98 -28.97
N ARG A 100 -39.54 8.10 -28.87
CA ARG A 100 -38.13 8.48 -28.64
C ARG A 100 -37.34 8.71 -29.92
N SER A 101 -37.66 7.98 -30.97
CA SER A 101 -37.15 8.15 -32.33
C SER A 101 -38.30 7.91 -33.33
N ALA A 102 -38.04 8.03 -34.64
CA ALA A 102 -39.06 7.78 -35.66
C ALA A 102 -39.37 6.28 -35.83
N ASP A 103 -38.43 5.41 -35.45
CA ASP A 103 -38.46 3.96 -35.68
C ASP A 103 -38.70 3.14 -34.40
N GLU A 104 -38.78 3.79 -33.23
CA GLU A 104 -38.94 3.15 -31.91
C GLU A 104 -40.19 3.66 -31.17
N ASP A 105 -41.36 3.15 -31.55
CA ASP A 105 -42.59 3.31 -30.77
C ASP A 105 -42.55 2.41 -29.53
N ALA A 106 -42.14 2.99 -28.40
CA ALA A 106 -42.07 2.27 -27.12
C ALA A 106 -43.44 1.72 -26.64
N ALA A 107 -44.55 2.31 -27.10
CA ALA A 107 -45.91 1.80 -26.89
C ALA A 107 -46.29 0.60 -27.80
N GLU A 108 -45.46 0.28 -28.80
CA GLU A 108 -45.54 -0.96 -29.58
C GLU A 108 -44.60 -2.03 -29.00
N LEU A 109 -43.42 -1.64 -28.48
CA LEU A 109 -42.54 -2.54 -27.72
C LEU A 109 -43.22 -3.10 -26.45
N LEU A 110 -43.91 -2.26 -25.66
CA LEU A 110 -44.68 -2.75 -24.50
C LEU A 110 -45.78 -3.76 -24.88
N LYS A 111 -46.42 -3.59 -26.05
CA LYS A 111 -47.40 -4.57 -26.56
C LYS A 111 -46.77 -5.85 -27.08
N LEU A 112 -45.48 -5.84 -27.39
CA LEU A 112 -44.72 -7.04 -27.77
C LEU A 112 -44.26 -7.83 -26.55
N ASP A 113 -43.95 -7.14 -25.42
CA ASP A 113 -43.71 -7.78 -24.13
C ASP A 113 -45.03 -8.36 -23.54
N ASP A 114 -46.12 -7.58 -23.48
CA ASP A 114 -47.46 -8.07 -23.05
C ASP A 114 -47.96 -9.25 -23.90
N ALA A 115 -47.55 -9.34 -25.17
CA ALA A 115 -47.88 -10.45 -26.07
C ALA A 115 -46.87 -11.62 -26.01
N SER A 116 -45.93 -11.61 -25.06
CA SER A 116 -44.95 -12.67 -24.82
C SER A 116 -45.16 -13.42 -23.50
N ASP A 117 -45.82 -12.80 -22.51
CA ASP A 117 -46.28 -13.43 -21.25
C ASP A 117 -47.66 -14.14 -21.40
N GLY A 118 -48.19 -14.25 -22.63
CA GLY A 118 -49.46 -14.93 -22.93
C GLY A 118 -49.28 -16.42 -23.22
N ASP A 119 -49.32 -17.25 -22.18
CA ASP A 119 -49.23 -18.74 -22.22
C ASP A 119 -50.47 -19.44 -22.86
N ASP A 120 -50.87 -19.03 -24.07
CA ASP A 120 -51.94 -19.68 -24.86
C ASP A 120 -51.40 -20.88 -25.68
N GLU A 121 -51.45 -22.06 -25.07
CA GLU A 121 -51.63 -23.39 -25.68
C GLU A 121 -50.67 -23.82 -26.82
N MET A 122 -49.49 -24.32 -26.43
CA MET A 122 -48.61 -25.10 -27.31
C MET A 122 -49.16 -26.53 -27.58
N TYR A 123 -50.21 -26.63 -28.40
CA TYR A 123 -50.64 -27.88 -29.03
C TYR A 123 -50.90 -27.67 -30.52
N GLY A 124 -49.97 -28.16 -31.36
CA GLY A 124 -50.10 -28.16 -32.82
C GLY A 124 -49.89 -29.57 -33.39
N ASP A 125 -50.64 -29.91 -34.43
CA ASP A 125 -50.60 -31.21 -35.10
C ASP A 125 -49.17 -31.64 -35.47
N PHE A 126 -48.82 -32.88 -35.15
CA PHE A 126 -47.57 -33.49 -35.56
C PHE A 126 -47.74 -34.14 -36.95
N GLU A 127 -47.20 -33.49 -37.98
CA GLU A 127 -47.19 -33.97 -39.37
C GLU A 127 -45.86 -34.66 -39.66
N ASP A 128 -45.86 -36.01 -39.69
CA ASP A 128 -44.64 -36.80 -39.87
C ASP A 128 -44.19 -36.80 -41.34
N LEU A 129 -43.04 -36.17 -41.61
CA LEU A 129 -42.67 -35.69 -42.94
C LEU A 129 -42.10 -36.76 -43.88
N GLU A 130 -41.97 -38.01 -43.41
CA GLU A 130 -41.51 -39.16 -44.23
C GLU A 130 -42.65 -40.11 -44.64
N THR A 131 -43.86 -39.93 -44.08
CA THR A 131 -45.06 -40.76 -44.38
C THR A 131 -46.30 -39.94 -44.77
N GLY A 132 -46.47 -38.73 -44.23
CA GLY A 132 -47.48 -37.76 -44.68
C GLY A 132 -48.92 -37.99 -44.23
N GLU A 133 -49.17 -38.88 -43.25
CA GLU A 133 -50.50 -39.02 -42.63
C GLU A 133 -50.71 -38.02 -41.48
N LYS A 134 -51.94 -37.52 -41.31
CA LYS A 134 -52.34 -36.63 -40.21
C LYS A 134 -53.34 -37.33 -39.30
N HIS A 135 -52.99 -37.46 -38.01
CA HIS A 135 -53.90 -37.96 -36.98
C HIS A 135 -54.64 -36.83 -36.27
N ALA A 136 -55.82 -36.46 -36.79
CA ALA A 136 -56.75 -35.60 -36.07
C ALA A 136 -57.52 -36.40 -34.99
N SER A 137 -57.62 -35.86 -33.77
CA SER A 137 -58.39 -36.46 -32.66
C SER A 137 -59.80 -35.87 -32.57
N ASP A 138 -60.82 -36.70 -32.77
CA ASP A 138 -62.22 -36.30 -32.86
C ASP A 138 -62.95 -36.40 -31.49
N GLN A 139 -63.58 -35.31 -31.02
CA GLN A 139 -64.47 -35.28 -29.85
C GLN A 139 -65.70 -34.38 -30.08
N LYS A 140 -66.77 -34.60 -29.31
CA LYS A 140 -68.16 -34.33 -29.73
C LYS A 140 -68.92 -33.34 -28.83
N THR A 141 -69.94 -32.69 -29.43
CA THR A 141 -71.22 -32.19 -28.85
C THR A 141 -71.10 -31.15 -27.72
N ASP A 142 -71.52 -29.89 -27.93
CA ASP A 142 -72.90 -29.34 -27.71
C ASP A 142 -73.27 -29.24 -26.21
N GLU A 143 -73.93 -28.22 -25.65
CA GLU A 143 -74.60 -26.97 -26.10
C GLU A 143 -74.66 -26.02 -24.85
N ASN A 144 -74.93 -24.70 -24.82
CA ASN A 144 -75.20 -23.62 -25.77
C ASN A 144 -75.08 -22.24 -25.04
N LYS A 145 -74.72 -21.14 -25.72
CA LYS A 145 -75.41 -19.81 -25.63
C LYS A 145 -74.78 -18.69 -26.48
N GLU A 146 -75.57 -18.18 -27.43
CA GLU A 146 -75.75 -16.77 -27.87
C GLU A 146 -74.50 -15.85 -27.85
N GLU A 147 -73.89 -15.53 -29.00
CA GLU A 147 -74.27 -14.43 -29.94
C GLU A 147 -74.07 -12.99 -29.39
N LEU A 148 -73.47 -12.03 -30.10
CA LEU A 148 -72.76 -12.03 -31.40
C LEU A 148 -71.77 -10.84 -31.44
N GLY A 149 -70.53 -11.01 -31.94
CA GLY A 149 -69.49 -9.96 -31.80
C GLY A 149 -68.27 -10.09 -32.71
N SER A 150 -68.46 -10.37 -34.01
CA SER A 150 -67.37 -10.72 -34.93
C SER A 150 -66.28 -9.65 -35.11
N LYS A 151 -65.05 -9.98 -34.67
CA LYS A 151 -63.81 -9.58 -35.35
C LYS A 151 -62.94 -10.82 -35.56
N ARG A 152 -62.90 -11.28 -36.81
CA ARG A 152 -62.02 -12.37 -37.25
C ARG A 152 -60.56 -11.99 -36.94
N LYS A 153 -59.82 -12.84 -36.21
CA LYS A 153 -58.35 -12.78 -36.21
C LYS A 153 -57.91 -13.00 -37.66
N SER A 154 -57.36 -11.98 -38.31
CA SER A 154 -56.81 -12.11 -39.66
C SER A 154 -55.64 -13.07 -39.63
N GLU A 155 -55.62 -14.02 -40.57
CA GLU A 155 -54.47 -14.90 -40.77
C GLU A 155 -53.20 -14.05 -40.90
N SER A 156 -52.23 -14.24 -40.00
CA SER A 156 -50.97 -13.51 -40.07
C SER A 156 -50.34 -13.82 -41.43
N THR A 157 -50.08 -12.78 -42.21
CA THR A 157 -49.64 -12.89 -43.59
C THR A 157 -48.36 -13.72 -43.66
N LYS A 158 -48.17 -14.47 -44.76
CA LYS A 158 -46.96 -15.31 -44.93
C LYS A 158 -45.67 -14.49 -44.74
N SER A 159 -45.69 -13.20 -45.09
CA SER A 159 -44.67 -12.19 -44.80
C SER A 159 -44.37 -11.96 -43.31
N GLU A 160 -45.39 -11.89 -42.45
CA GLU A 160 -45.20 -11.70 -41.00
C GLU A 160 -44.63 -12.96 -40.35
N ILE A 161 -45.11 -14.15 -40.76
CA ILE A 161 -44.55 -15.43 -40.31
C ILE A 161 -43.09 -15.57 -40.75
N LEU A 162 -42.78 -15.22 -42.01
CA LEU A 162 -41.42 -15.24 -42.54
C LEU A 162 -40.54 -14.25 -41.78
N ASN A 163 -40.99 -13.01 -41.55
CA ASN A 163 -40.25 -12.00 -40.78
C ASN A 163 -40.04 -12.40 -39.31
N LYS A 164 -41.04 -13.04 -38.66
CA LYS A 164 -40.87 -13.64 -37.33
C LYS A 164 -39.83 -14.76 -37.36
N LYS A 165 -39.87 -15.65 -38.35
CA LYS A 165 -38.89 -16.74 -38.53
C LYS A 165 -37.48 -16.23 -38.86
N LEU A 166 -37.37 -15.14 -39.60
CA LEU A 166 -36.11 -14.45 -39.92
C LEU A 166 -35.54 -13.74 -38.69
N ARG A 167 -36.38 -13.10 -37.85
CA ARG A 167 -35.98 -12.55 -36.54
C ARG A 167 -35.59 -13.65 -35.54
N LEU A 168 -36.32 -14.77 -35.49
CA LEU A 168 -35.95 -15.91 -34.65
C LEU A 168 -34.62 -16.51 -35.08
N LYS A 169 -34.42 -16.70 -36.40
CA LYS A 169 -33.14 -17.15 -36.94
C LYS A 169 -32.03 -16.13 -36.65
N ALA A 170 -32.25 -14.83 -36.85
CA ALA A 170 -31.23 -13.81 -36.54
C ALA A 170 -30.88 -13.75 -35.04
N LYS A 171 -31.82 -14.03 -34.13
CA LYS A 171 -31.52 -14.21 -32.70
C LYS A 171 -30.71 -15.49 -32.46
N PHE A 172 -31.13 -16.62 -33.03
CA PHE A 172 -30.46 -17.92 -32.89
C PHE A 172 -29.03 -17.90 -33.44
N ASP A 173 -28.84 -17.37 -34.65
CA ASP A 173 -27.53 -17.19 -35.27
C ASP A 173 -26.67 -16.22 -34.42
N ALA A 174 -27.23 -15.13 -33.88
CA ALA A 174 -26.47 -14.23 -32.99
C ALA A 174 -26.09 -14.85 -31.62
N GLU A 175 -26.82 -15.87 -31.18
CA GLU A 175 -26.58 -16.58 -29.92
C GLU A 175 -25.59 -17.76 -30.10
N TYR A 176 -25.71 -18.52 -31.19
CA TYR A 176 -24.93 -19.73 -31.46
C TYR A 176 -23.73 -19.54 -32.41
N ASP A 177 -23.76 -18.60 -33.35
CA ASP A 177 -22.72 -18.45 -34.40
C ASP A 177 -21.51 -17.61 -33.92
N ASN A 178 -21.24 -17.61 -32.60
CA ASN A 178 -20.02 -17.08 -31.99
C ASN A 178 -18.94 -18.18 -32.01
N PRO A 179 -17.90 -18.10 -32.87
CA PRO A 179 -17.11 -19.27 -33.29
C PRO A 179 -15.97 -19.67 -32.32
N ASP A 180 -16.19 -19.57 -31.01
CA ASP A 180 -15.17 -19.82 -29.96
C ASP A 180 -15.57 -20.88 -28.90
N ASP A 181 -16.71 -21.56 -29.01
CA ASP A 181 -17.22 -22.50 -27.97
C ASP A 181 -16.49 -23.87 -27.89
N HIS A 182 -15.25 -23.93 -28.36
CA HIS A 182 -14.31 -25.05 -28.16
C HIS A 182 -13.00 -24.63 -27.48
N ARG A 183 -12.97 -23.43 -26.87
CA ARG A 183 -11.90 -23.01 -25.95
C ARG A 183 -12.40 -22.99 -24.51
N ILE A 184 -11.50 -23.27 -23.57
CA ILE A 184 -11.83 -23.50 -22.15
C ILE A 184 -12.48 -22.25 -21.55
N LYS A 185 -13.81 -22.28 -21.35
CA LYS A 185 -14.59 -21.27 -20.63
C LYS A 185 -14.09 -21.17 -19.19
N GLY A 186 -13.38 -20.08 -18.90
CA GLY A 186 -12.66 -19.84 -17.65
C GLY A 186 -12.05 -18.43 -17.64
N ASP A 187 -10.74 -18.32 -17.89
CA ASP A 187 -10.02 -17.03 -17.80
C ASP A 187 -9.95 -16.23 -19.12
N HIS A 188 -9.89 -16.89 -20.27
CA HIS A 188 -9.61 -16.21 -21.56
C HIS A 188 -10.71 -15.21 -21.95
N SER A 189 -11.98 -15.63 -21.94
CA SER A 189 -13.11 -14.74 -22.26
C SER A 189 -13.17 -13.51 -21.34
N TYR A 190 -12.83 -13.64 -20.04
CA TYR A 190 -12.78 -12.50 -19.13
C TYR A 190 -11.66 -11.52 -19.48
N TYR A 191 -10.46 -12.03 -19.78
CA TYR A 191 -9.33 -11.21 -20.23
C TYR A 191 -9.61 -10.53 -21.58
N GLU A 192 -10.26 -11.23 -22.51
CA GLU A 192 -10.63 -10.73 -23.83
C GLU A 192 -11.76 -9.70 -23.74
N ASN A 193 -12.72 -9.86 -22.84
CA ASN A 193 -13.74 -8.85 -22.53
C ASN A 193 -13.11 -7.57 -21.94
N LEU A 194 -12.22 -7.67 -20.96
CA LEU A 194 -11.49 -6.50 -20.43
C LEU A 194 -10.65 -5.80 -21.51
N LYS A 195 -10.02 -6.57 -22.40
CA LYS A 195 -9.26 -6.04 -23.54
C LYS A 195 -10.18 -5.35 -24.54
N ALA A 196 -11.35 -5.93 -24.83
CA ALA A 196 -12.35 -5.36 -25.73
C ALA A 196 -12.98 -4.08 -25.15
N GLU A 197 -13.22 -4.02 -23.84
CA GLU A 197 -13.68 -2.83 -23.12
C GLU A 197 -12.64 -1.70 -23.19
N ALA A 198 -11.36 -2.02 -22.92
CA ALA A 198 -10.27 -1.05 -23.04
C ALA A 198 -10.05 -0.56 -24.48
N LEU A 199 -10.26 -1.42 -25.49
CA LEU A 199 -10.24 -1.04 -26.91
C LEU A 199 -11.43 -0.14 -27.27
N LYS A 200 -12.66 -0.52 -26.90
CA LYS A 200 -13.87 0.29 -27.09
C LYS A 200 -13.73 1.69 -26.46
N GLN A 201 -13.17 1.78 -25.26
CA GLN A 201 -12.89 3.08 -24.62
C GLN A 201 -11.80 3.88 -25.38
N SER A 202 -10.77 3.22 -25.90
CA SER A 202 -9.74 3.88 -26.73
C SER A 202 -10.30 4.38 -28.07
N GLU A 203 -11.24 3.63 -28.67
CA GLU A 203 -11.93 3.98 -29.92
C GLU A 203 -12.93 5.12 -29.71
N LEU A 204 -13.73 5.06 -28.64
CA LEU A 204 -14.64 6.14 -28.23
C LEU A 204 -13.88 7.43 -27.95
N ASN A 205 -12.74 7.37 -27.24
CA ASN A 205 -11.89 8.54 -27.01
C ASN A 205 -11.41 9.14 -28.35
N LYS A 206 -10.95 8.30 -29.29
CA LYS A 206 -10.48 8.76 -30.61
C LYS A 206 -11.59 9.45 -31.40
N SER A 207 -12.77 8.84 -31.51
CA SER A 207 -13.88 9.38 -32.31
C SER A 207 -14.47 10.67 -31.72
N VAL A 208 -14.55 10.78 -30.39
CA VAL A 208 -14.92 12.04 -29.72
C VAL A 208 -13.90 13.14 -30.04
N PHE A 209 -12.59 12.88 -29.92
CA PHE A 209 -11.56 13.88 -30.26
C PHE A 209 -11.41 14.14 -31.77
N GLU A 210 -11.87 13.25 -32.65
CA GLU A 210 -11.88 13.46 -34.11
C GLU A 210 -12.91 14.51 -34.56
N SER A 211 -13.98 14.71 -33.78
CA SER A 211 -14.99 15.75 -34.01
C SER A 211 -14.54 17.18 -33.68
N LEU A 212 -13.36 17.36 -33.08
CA LEU A 212 -12.87 18.64 -32.57
C LEU A 212 -11.75 19.23 -33.44
N ASP A 213 -11.81 20.56 -33.62
CA ASP A 213 -10.78 21.35 -34.28
C ASP A 213 -9.40 21.18 -33.62
N GLU A 214 -8.33 21.22 -34.42
CA GLU A 214 -6.99 20.78 -34.00
C GLU A 214 -6.41 21.61 -32.85
N GLY A 215 -6.70 22.93 -32.81
CA GLY A 215 -6.27 23.80 -31.70
C GLY A 215 -6.93 23.43 -30.37
N LEU A 216 -8.27 23.37 -30.35
CA LEU A 216 -9.04 22.94 -29.17
C LEU A 216 -8.69 21.50 -28.75
N ARG A 217 -8.39 20.64 -29.72
CA ARG A 217 -7.95 19.26 -29.47
C ARG A 217 -6.59 19.23 -28.76
N ILE A 218 -5.63 20.06 -29.14
CA ILE A 218 -4.32 20.15 -28.45
C ILE A 218 -4.48 20.68 -27.02
N GLU A 219 -5.44 21.57 -26.78
CA GLU A 219 -5.72 22.11 -25.44
C GLU A 219 -6.37 21.08 -24.50
N VAL A 220 -7.23 20.19 -25.01
CA VAL A 220 -7.96 19.19 -24.22
C VAL A 220 -7.27 17.83 -24.15
N GLU A 221 -6.73 17.31 -25.27
CA GLU A 221 -6.03 16.02 -25.34
C GLU A 221 -4.53 16.17 -24.97
N GLY A 222 -3.97 17.37 -25.12
CA GLY A 222 -2.53 17.60 -25.04
C GLY A 222 -1.77 17.20 -26.31
N PHE A 223 -0.44 17.20 -26.22
CA PHE A 223 0.42 16.78 -27.33
C PHE A 223 0.45 15.25 -27.46
N ARG A 224 -0.23 14.72 -28.48
CA ARG A 224 -0.24 13.28 -28.81
C ARG A 224 1.17 12.72 -29.07
N PRO A 225 1.43 11.44 -28.71
CA PRO A 225 2.72 10.80 -28.96
C PRO A 225 3.02 10.68 -30.45
N GLY A 226 4.28 10.87 -30.83
CA GLY A 226 4.74 10.87 -32.23
C GLY A 226 4.86 12.26 -32.87
N LEU A 227 4.28 13.30 -32.28
CA LEU A 227 4.47 14.68 -32.72
C LEU A 227 5.88 15.20 -32.38
N TYR A 228 6.49 15.97 -33.29
CA TYR A 228 7.74 16.67 -33.03
C TYR A 228 7.47 18.01 -32.33
N VAL A 229 7.94 18.16 -31.09
CA VAL A 229 7.62 19.32 -30.24
C VAL A 229 8.90 20.07 -29.83
N ARG A 230 8.90 21.40 -30.01
CA ARG A 230 9.94 22.30 -29.48
C ARG A 230 9.55 22.74 -28.06
N MET A 231 10.35 22.36 -27.06
CA MET A 231 10.18 22.80 -25.67
C MET A 231 11.16 23.92 -25.32
N LEU A 232 10.74 24.85 -24.44
CA LEU A 232 11.57 25.94 -23.92
C LEU A 232 11.53 25.91 -22.39
N PHE A 233 12.68 25.69 -21.76
CA PHE A 233 12.82 25.68 -20.31
C PHE A 233 13.47 26.98 -19.83
N LYS A 234 12.76 27.73 -18.99
CA LYS A 234 13.31 28.92 -18.30
C LYS A 234 14.19 28.46 -17.11
N ASN A 235 15.18 29.26 -16.74
CA ASN A 235 16.06 29.07 -15.58
C ASN A 235 16.86 27.73 -15.57
N MET A 236 17.37 27.30 -16.73
CA MET A 236 18.30 26.17 -16.81
C MET A 236 19.69 26.54 -16.24
N PRO A 237 20.37 25.64 -15.49
CA PRO A 237 21.74 25.86 -15.01
C PRO A 237 22.73 26.06 -16.16
N SER A 238 23.66 27.01 -16.04
CA SER A 238 24.63 27.30 -17.10
C SER A 238 25.60 26.13 -17.33
N GLU A 239 25.90 25.37 -16.27
CA GLU A 239 26.75 24.18 -16.28
C GLU A 239 26.18 23.05 -17.13
N PHE A 240 24.86 23.02 -17.36
CA PHE A 240 24.23 22.07 -18.30
C PHE A 240 24.54 22.42 -19.76
N VAL A 241 24.60 23.71 -20.08
CA VAL A 241 24.84 24.22 -21.43
C VAL A 241 26.33 24.16 -21.76
N THR A 242 27.19 24.62 -20.85
CA THR A 242 28.65 24.63 -21.05
C THR A 242 29.26 23.22 -21.07
N ASN A 243 28.72 22.30 -20.27
CA ASN A 243 29.16 20.91 -20.25
C ASN A 243 28.28 19.99 -21.10
N PHE A 244 27.51 20.49 -22.08
CA PHE A 244 26.68 19.63 -22.93
C PHE A 244 27.54 18.62 -23.73
N ASP A 245 26.99 17.42 -23.98
CA ASP A 245 27.64 16.36 -24.76
C ASP A 245 26.55 15.53 -25.43
N SER A 246 26.59 15.44 -26.75
CA SER A 246 25.64 14.67 -27.56
C SER A 246 25.71 13.16 -27.32
N SER A 247 26.81 12.66 -26.71
CA SER A 247 26.99 11.26 -26.34
C SER A 247 26.06 10.79 -25.21
N TYR A 248 25.48 11.72 -24.44
CA TYR A 248 24.55 11.41 -23.35
C TYR A 248 23.12 11.74 -23.76
N PRO A 249 22.21 10.75 -23.89
CA PRO A 249 20.83 11.02 -24.27
C PRO A 249 20.11 11.83 -23.18
N LEU A 250 19.41 12.88 -23.59
CA LEU A 250 18.52 13.63 -22.71
C LEU A 250 17.15 12.94 -22.66
N LEU A 251 16.73 12.54 -21.46
CA LEU A 251 15.43 11.93 -21.21
C LEU A 251 14.57 12.88 -20.39
N ILE A 252 13.51 13.40 -20.99
CA ILE A 252 12.54 14.30 -20.35
C ILE A 252 11.30 13.47 -20.01
N GLY A 253 10.93 13.44 -18.73
CA GLY A 253 9.74 12.76 -18.24
C GLY A 253 8.83 13.74 -17.50
N ALA A 254 7.54 13.72 -17.82
CA ALA A 254 6.53 14.45 -17.06
C ALA A 254 6.40 13.86 -15.65
N LEU A 255 6.11 14.71 -14.66
CA LEU A 255 5.98 14.36 -13.25
C LEU A 255 4.53 14.51 -12.81
N ASN A 256 3.96 13.43 -12.27
CA ASN A 256 2.62 13.47 -11.68
C ASN A 256 2.57 14.47 -10.50
N MET A 257 1.42 15.09 -10.23
CA MET A 257 1.27 16.04 -9.11
C MET A 257 1.70 15.44 -7.76
N ALA A 258 1.37 14.16 -7.52
CA ALA A 258 1.83 13.43 -6.35
C ALA A 258 3.36 13.30 -6.26
N GLU A 259 4.04 13.21 -7.41
CA GLU A 259 5.49 13.02 -7.51
C GLU A 259 6.29 14.31 -7.32
N GLN A 260 5.67 15.49 -7.35
CA GLN A 260 6.35 16.75 -7.05
C GLN A 260 6.69 16.87 -5.56
N ASN A 261 5.93 16.19 -4.70
CA ASN A 261 6.08 16.26 -3.24
C ASN A 261 7.19 15.35 -2.71
N ILE A 262 7.91 15.82 -1.67
CA ILE A 262 8.96 15.08 -0.97
C ILE A 262 8.45 14.69 0.43
N GLY A 263 8.50 13.40 0.75
CA GLY A 263 7.95 12.82 1.98
C GLY A 263 8.73 11.61 2.48
N PHE A 264 8.11 10.78 3.32
CA PHE A 264 8.67 9.49 3.69
C PHE A 264 8.05 8.38 2.84
N VAL A 265 8.90 7.57 2.22
CA VAL A 265 8.49 6.46 1.36
C VAL A 265 8.79 5.14 2.07
N SER A 266 7.79 4.26 2.13
CA SER A 266 7.90 2.91 2.66
C SER A 266 8.00 1.94 1.50
N CYS A 267 9.15 1.27 1.36
CA CYS A 267 9.50 0.38 0.26
C CYS A 267 9.72 -1.05 0.75
N LYS A 268 9.39 -2.05 -0.07
CA LYS A 268 9.73 -3.46 0.14
C LYS A 268 10.99 -3.77 -0.66
N VAL A 269 12.12 -3.96 0.03
CA VAL A 269 13.46 -4.10 -0.59
C VAL A 269 14.06 -5.49 -0.38
N LYS A 270 14.81 -5.97 -1.36
CA LYS A 270 15.63 -7.19 -1.28
C LYS A 270 17.07 -6.86 -1.67
N LYS A 271 18.05 -7.33 -0.89
CA LYS A 271 19.46 -7.26 -1.27
C LYS A 271 19.68 -8.09 -2.54
N HIS A 272 20.36 -7.56 -3.55
CA HIS A 272 20.51 -8.25 -4.83
C HIS A 272 21.35 -9.53 -4.71
N ARG A 273 20.97 -10.62 -5.43
CA ARG A 273 21.59 -11.95 -5.28
C ARG A 273 23.12 -11.91 -5.44
N TRP A 274 23.60 -11.24 -6.48
CA TRP A 274 25.03 -11.14 -6.81
C TRP A 274 25.78 -10.04 -6.05
N TYR A 275 25.11 -9.24 -5.20
CA TYR A 275 25.78 -8.19 -4.44
C TYR A 275 26.47 -8.76 -3.19
N LYS A 276 27.80 -8.64 -3.12
CA LYS A 276 28.63 -9.34 -2.12
C LYS A 276 28.42 -8.86 -0.67
N LYS A 277 28.13 -7.57 -0.46
CA LYS A 277 28.00 -6.95 0.88
C LYS A 277 26.53 -6.93 1.33
N ILE A 278 26.27 -7.05 2.64
CA ILE A 278 24.97 -6.64 3.21
C ILE A 278 24.87 -5.11 3.28
N LEU A 279 23.66 -4.57 3.17
CA LEU A 279 23.40 -3.14 3.33
C LEU A 279 23.12 -2.80 4.79
N LYS A 280 23.52 -1.60 5.22
CA LYS A 280 23.48 -1.12 6.61
C LYS A 280 22.57 0.09 6.74
N THR A 281 21.92 0.25 7.90
CA THR A 281 21.05 1.40 8.15
C THR A 281 21.79 2.72 8.31
N ASN A 282 21.18 3.77 7.78
CA ASN A 282 21.74 5.13 7.71
C ASN A 282 23.11 5.18 6.99
N ASP A 283 23.48 4.16 6.20
CA ASP A 283 24.57 4.27 5.23
C ASP A 283 23.95 4.74 3.90
N PRO A 284 24.57 5.71 3.19
CA PRO A 284 23.97 6.30 2.00
C PRO A 284 23.79 5.29 0.88
N LEU A 285 22.67 5.41 0.18
CA LEU A 285 22.26 4.54 -0.92
C LEU A 285 21.69 5.41 -2.04
N ILE A 286 22.09 5.15 -3.28
CA ILE A 286 21.60 5.86 -4.47
C ILE A 286 20.43 5.05 -5.02
N ILE A 287 19.24 5.64 -5.06
CA ILE A 287 18.00 5.03 -5.53
C ILE A 287 17.66 5.63 -6.91
N SER A 288 17.27 4.76 -7.84
CA SER A 288 16.59 5.13 -9.08
C SER A 288 15.13 4.73 -8.95
N LEU A 289 14.24 5.72 -8.88
CA LEU A 289 12.81 5.57 -8.59
C LEU A 289 12.02 6.51 -9.51
N GLY A 290 11.22 5.93 -10.41
CA GLY A 290 10.68 6.67 -11.56
C GLY A 290 11.80 7.34 -12.36
N TRP A 291 11.56 8.57 -12.81
CA TRP A 291 12.54 9.40 -13.52
C TRP A 291 13.74 9.86 -12.66
N ARG A 292 13.65 9.76 -11.33
CA ARG A 292 14.62 10.41 -10.42
C ARG A 292 15.67 9.44 -9.92
N ARG A 293 16.94 9.87 -10.04
CA ARG A 293 18.12 9.26 -9.42
C ARG A 293 18.57 10.16 -8.27
N PHE A 294 18.58 9.66 -7.04
CA PHE A 294 18.94 10.44 -5.85
C PHE A 294 19.59 9.58 -4.78
N GLN A 295 20.44 10.19 -3.96
CA GLN A 295 21.01 9.58 -2.77
C GLN A 295 20.14 9.89 -1.55
N THR A 296 19.92 8.89 -0.70
CA THR A 296 19.18 9.02 0.56
C THR A 296 19.80 8.13 1.66
N LEU A 297 19.30 8.23 2.88
CA LEU A 297 19.76 7.48 4.06
C LEU A 297 18.67 6.50 4.55
N PRO A 298 18.59 5.28 3.99
CA PRO A 298 17.54 4.33 4.32
C PRO A 298 17.67 3.73 5.73
N ILE A 299 16.51 3.53 6.38
CA ILE A 299 16.34 2.72 7.57
C ILE A 299 15.59 1.44 7.20
N TYR A 300 16.19 0.28 7.46
CA TYR A 300 15.58 -1.02 7.24
C TYR A 300 14.76 -1.46 8.46
N SER A 301 13.59 -2.02 8.23
CA SER A 301 12.73 -2.61 9.27
C SER A 301 12.21 -3.99 8.87
N LYS A 302 11.73 -4.75 9.85
CA LYS A 302 10.85 -5.91 9.64
C LYS A 302 9.54 -5.63 10.38
N ILE A 303 8.41 -5.87 9.73
CA ILE A 303 7.13 -6.00 10.42
C ILE A 303 7.23 -7.24 11.33
N GLU A 304 6.99 -7.06 12.63
CA GLU A 304 6.68 -8.17 13.56
C GLU A 304 5.16 -8.41 13.58
N ASP A 305 4.74 -9.52 14.17
CA ASP A 305 3.36 -10.03 14.11
C ASP A 305 2.36 -9.04 14.76
N ASP A 306 2.83 -8.22 15.70
CA ASP A 306 2.19 -7.02 16.26
C ASP A 306 1.91 -5.87 15.23
N LEU A 307 2.12 -6.09 13.93
CA LEU A 307 2.22 -5.10 12.83
C LEU A 307 3.33 -4.03 12.98
N LYS A 308 4.07 -4.02 14.10
CA LYS A 308 5.09 -3.00 14.42
C LYS A 308 6.32 -3.13 13.52
N CYS A 309 6.72 -2.02 12.90
CA CYS A 309 7.96 -1.91 12.12
C CYS A 309 9.21 -1.92 13.02
N ARG A 310 9.75 -3.11 13.35
CA ARG A 310 11.00 -3.21 14.12
C ARG A 310 12.21 -2.84 13.28
N TYR A 311 13.01 -1.90 13.79
CA TYR A 311 14.34 -1.53 13.27
C TYR A 311 15.28 -2.73 13.09
N LEU A 312 15.95 -2.81 11.94
CA LEU A 312 17.07 -3.71 11.65
C LEU A 312 18.40 -2.92 11.61
N LYS A 313 19.53 -3.57 11.94
CA LYS A 313 20.87 -2.96 11.74
C LYS A 313 21.38 -3.11 10.29
N TYR A 314 20.93 -4.17 9.62
CA TYR A 314 21.35 -4.58 8.29
C TYR A 314 20.19 -5.25 7.54
N THR A 315 20.23 -5.25 6.21
CA THR A 315 19.33 -6.07 5.37
C THR A 315 19.58 -7.57 5.58
N PRO A 316 18.55 -8.42 5.66
CA PRO A 316 18.73 -9.87 5.59
C PRO A 316 19.26 -10.29 4.20
N GLN A 317 20.06 -11.35 4.15
CA GLN A 317 20.86 -11.71 2.97
C GLN A 317 20.04 -12.16 1.76
N HIS A 318 18.92 -12.87 1.97
CA HIS A 318 18.10 -13.50 0.92
C HIS A 318 16.59 -13.22 1.02
N VAL A 319 16.16 -12.45 2.02
CA VAL A 319 14.75 -12.18 2.35
C VAL A 319 14.42 -10.71 2.05
N THR A 320 13.15 -10.39 1.78
CA THR A 320 12.71 -8.98 1.72
C THR A 320 12.64 -8.36 3.10
N CYS A 321 12.99 -7.09 3.22
CA CYS A 321 12.73 -6.26 4.40
C CYS A 321 12.06 -4.94 3.97
N ASN A 322 11.47 -4.22 4.91
CA ASN A 322 10.95 -2.88 4.62
C ASN A 322 12.10 -1.87 4.69
N MET A 323 12.00 -0.80 3.93
CA MET A 323 12.97 0.28 3.81
C MET A 323 12.23 1.61 3.84
N HIS A 324 12.58 2.46 4.81
CA HIS A 324 12.01 3.78 4.99
C HIS A 324 13.08 4.82 4.72
N PHE A 325 12.79 5.79 3.87
CA PHE A 325 13.71 6.88 3.54
C PHE A 325 12.94 8.18 3.30
N TYR A 326 13.66 9.30 3.22
CA TYR A 326 13.12 10.60 2.86
C TYR A 326 13.48 10.91 1.39
N GLY A 327 12.48 11.25 0.58
CA GLY A 327 12.64 11.41 -0.86
C GLY A 327 11.33 11.73 -1.58
N PRO A 328 11.35 11.84 -2.92
CA PRO A 328 10.15 12.08 -3.72
C PRO A 328 9.13 10.98 -3.46
N ILE A 329 7.87 11.39 -3.26
CA ILE A 329 6.73 10.49 -3.28
C ILE A 329 6.60 9.92 -4.70
N THR A 330 6.25 8.65 -4.83
CA THR A 330 5.89 8.03 -6.12
C THR A 330 4.77 7.01 -5.87
N PRO A 331 3.98 6.64 -6.91
CA PRO A 331 2.91 5.66 -6.78
C PRO A 331 3.32 4.34 -6.09
N GLN A 332 2.33 3.66 -5.52
CA GLN A 332 2.53 2.33 -4.93
C GLN A 332 2.81 1.30 -6.03
N ASN A 333 3.48 0.20 -5.65
CA ASN A 333 3.97 -0.86 -6.54
C ASN A 333 5.00 -0.44 -7.62
N THR A 334 5.35 0.85 -7.76
CA THR A 334 6.47 1.29 -8.61
C THR A 334 7.77 0.58 -8.22
N GLY A 335 8.40 -0.09 -9.19
CA GLY A 335 9.69 -0.75 -8.99
C GLY A 335 10.85 0.25 -8.89
N PHE A 336 11.89 -0.10 -8.12
CA PHE A 336 13.09 0.72 -7.99
C PHE A 336 14.38 -0.09 -7.94
N LEU A 337 15.47 0.57 -8.33
CA LEU A 337 16.83 0.05 -8.33
C LEU A 337 17.67 0.81 -7.29
N ALA A 338 18.57 0.11 -6.59
CA ALA A 338 19.48 0.72 -5.63
C ALA A 338 20.96 0.38 -5.91
N LEU A 339 21.81 1.40 -5.86
CA LEU A 339 23.25 1.39 -6.16
C LEU A 339 24.03 1.90 -4.92
N GLN A 340 25.21 1.34 -4.66
CA GLN A 340 26.12 1.89 -3.63
C GLN A 340 26.95 3.06 -4.16
N THR A 341 27.43 2.99 -5.41
CA THR A 341 28.15 4.06 -6.10
C THR A 341 27.69 4.15 -7.55
N VAL A 342 27.77 5.35 -8.13
CA VAL A 342 27.57 5.61 -9.58
C VAL A 342 28.92 5.77 -10.30
N ASN A 343 29.97 6.17 -9.57
CA ASN A 343 31.32 6.39 -10.10
C ASN A 343 31.84 5.19 -10.91
N ASN A 344 32.35 5.46 -12.13
CA ASN A 344 32.85 4.45 -13.06
C ASN A 344 34.35 4.11 -12.86
N ASN A 345 34.97 4.52 -11.75
CA ASN A 345 36.36 4.19 -11.40
C ASN A 345 36.61 2.66 -11.41
N SER A 346 37.52 2.21 -12.26
CA SER A 346 37.83 0.80 -12.50
C SER A 346 38.26 0.05 -11.24
N ASN A 347 38.95 0.72 -10.31
CA ASN A 347 39.37 0.13 -9.04
C ASN A 347 38.20 -0.05 -8.05
N GLU A 348 37.21 0.84 -8.06
CA GLU A 348 35.98 0.65 -7.28
C GLU A 348 35.09 -0.45 -7.88
N ILE A 349 34.97 -0.49 -9.21
CA ILE A 349 34.22 -1.54 -9.92
C ILE A 349 34.83 -2.92 -9.63
N LYS A 350 36.15 -3.11 -9.77
CA LYS A 350 36.83 -4.38 -9.41
C LYS A 350 36.60 -4.78 -7.94
N LYS A 351 36.50 -3.81 -7.03
CA LYS A 351 36.32 -4.01 -5.58
C LYS A 351 34.86 -4.28 -5.16
N LEU A 352 33.89 -3.88 -5.97
CA LEU A 352 32.46 -4.16 -5.79
C LEU A 352 32.01 -5.42 -6.56
N GLY A 353 32.60 -5.65 -7.74
CA GLY A 353 32.13 -6.59 -8.75
C GLY A 353 30.80 -6.12 -9.34
N PHE A 354 29.70 -6.48 -8.70
CA PHE A 354 28.36 -6.14 -9.13
C PHE A 354 27.89 -4.82 -8.49
N ARG A 355 27.45 -3.85 -9.30
CA ARG A 355 27.13 -2.47 -8.83
C ARG A 355 25.74 -2.33 -8.18
N VAL A 356 24.74 -3.05 -8.68
CA VAL A 356 23.37 -3.02 -8.14
C VAL A 356 23.33 -3.73 -6.80
N ALA A 357 23.01 -2.97 -5.76
CA ALA A 357 23.07 -3.40 -4.37
C ALA A 357 21.76 -4.04 -3.90
N ALA A 358 20.63 -3.50 -4.36
CA ALA A 358 19.29 -3.95 -4.00
C ALA A 358 18.26 -3.61 -5.10
N THR A 359 17.14 -4.32 -5.06
CA THR A 359 15.94 -4.08 -5.88
C THR A 359 14.71 -4.10 -4.96
N GLY A 360 13.62 -3.48 -5.39
CA GLY A 360 12.38 -3.49 -4.62
C GLY A 360 11.21 -2.80 -5.31
N SER A 361 10.12 -2.64 -4.57
CA SER A 361 8.96 -1.82 -4.97
C SER A 361 8.54 -0.87 -3.85
N VAL A 362 7.87 0.22 -4.21
CA VAL A 362 7.16 1.08 -3.26
C VAL A 362 5.96 0.31 -2.70
N ASN A 363 5.78 0.34 -1.38
CA ASN A 363 4.66 -0.31 -0.71
C ASN A 363 3.63 0.73 -0.26
N GLU A 364 4.07 1.82 0.37
CA GLU A 364 3.18 2.78 1.02
C GLU A 364 3.82 4.18 1.05
N ILE A 365 2.98 5.20 0.95
CA ILE A 365 3.35 6.63 0.92
C ILE A 365 2.83 7.24 2.22
N ASN A 366 3.70 7.82 3.06
CA ASN A 366 3.27 8.28 4.38
C ASN A 366 3.96 9.57 4.84
N LYS A 367 3.21 10.45 5.51
CA LYS A 367 3.76 11.71 6.08
C LYS A 367 4.62 11.47 7.33
N SER A 368 4.58 10.28 7.94
CA SER A 368 5.49 9.87 9.02
C SER A 368 5.67 8.33 9.07
N THR A 369 6.78 7.84 9.62
CA THR A 369 7.04 6.40 9.77
C THR A 369 7.35 6.04 11.23
N GLN A 370 6.59 5.10 11.82
CA GLN A 370 6.77 4.67 13.21
C GLN A 370 7.71 3.46 13.30
N ILE A 371 9.02 3.70 13.19
CA ILE A 371 10.03 2.64 13.29
C ILE A 371 10.44 2.45 14.76
N MET A 372 10.30 1.23 15.28
CA MET A 372 10.58 0.91 16.68
C MET A 372 11.86 0.08 16.83
N LYS A 373 12.85 0.63 17.54
CA LYS A 373 14.09 -0.08 17.89
C LYS A 373 13.95 -0.73 19.26
N LYS A 374 14.17 -2.04 19.29
CA LYS A 374 14.12 -2.85 20.51
C LYS A 374 15.29 -2.48 21.41
N LEU A 375 14.99 -2.05 22.63
CA LEU A 375 15.97 -1.78 23.68
C LEU A 375 15.78 -2.82 24.80
N LYS A 376 16.87 -3.17 25.49
CA LYS A 376 16.83 -3.99 26.69
C LYS A 376 17.47 -3.21 27.82
N LEU A 377 16.70 -2.95 28.87
CA LEU A 377 17.28 -2.55 30.15
C LEU A 377 17.69 -3.85 30.86
N VAL A 378 18.92 -3.91 31.37
CA VAL A 378 19.55 -5.13 31.86
C VAL A 378 19.99 -4.90 33.30
N GLY A 379 19.75 -5.85 34.20
CA GLY A 379 20.12 -5.74 35.60
C GLY A 379 20.46 -7.08 36.24
N THR A 380 21.14 -7.01 37.38
CA THR A 380 21.64 -8.18 38.11
C THR A 380 20.85 -8.38 39.41
N PRO A 381 20.64 -9.63 39.86
CA PRO A 381 20.03 -9.89 41.17
C PRO A 381 20.98 -9.47 42.30
N LEU A 382 20.48 -8.69 43.24
CA LEU A 382 21.16 -8.32 44.48
C LEU A 382 20.87 -9.33 45.61
N LYS A 383 19.62 -9.80 45.71
CA LYS A 383 19.19 -10.75 46.76
C LYS A 383 17.97 -11.54 46.31
N ILE A 384 17.96 -12.85 46.53
CA ILE A 384 16.95 -13.78 45.99
C ILE A 384 16.25 -14.55 47.11
N TYR A 385 14.91 -14.56 47.09
CA TYR A 385 14.04 -15.29 48.02
C TYR A 385 13.40 -16.50 47.30
N LYS A 386 12.14 -16.85 47.57
CA LYS A 386 11.42 -17.94 46.86
C LYS A 386 10.90 -17.48 45.49
N LYS A 387 9.99 -16.51 45.47
CA LYS A 387 9.38 -15.92 44.26
C LYS A 387 9.61 -14.41 44.11
N THR A 388 10.50 -13.85 44.93
CA THR A 388 10.88 -12.44 44.90
C THR A 388 12.38 -12.29 44.84
N ALA A 389 12.84 -11.23 44.18
CA ALA A 389 14.23 -10.82 44.20
C ALA A 389 14.33 -9.29 44.26
N PHE A 390 15.41 -8.79 44.85
CA PHE A 390 15.88 -7.43 44.64
C PHE A 390 16.86 -7.43 43.48
N ILE A 391 16.71 -6.48 42.57
CA ILE A 391 17.53 -6.32 41.35
C ILE A 391 18.20 -4.96 41.41
N LYS A 392 19.44 -4.87 40.93
CA LYS A 392 20.23 -3.65 40.79
C LYS A 392 20.74 -3.47 39.35
N ASP A 393 21.42 -2.36 39.09
CA ASP A 393 22.11 -2.01 37.84
C ASP A 393 21.22 -1.86 36.57
N MET A 394 19.89 -1.96 36.67
CA MET A 394 18.96 -1.74 35.55
C MET A 394 18.51 -0.29 35.38
N PHE A 395 18.51 0.44 36.49
CA PHE A 395 18.11 1.84 36.62
C PHE A 395 19.09 2.53 37.56
N THR A 396 19.19 3.85 37.43
CA THR A 396 20.07 4.71 38.23
C THR A 396 19.32 5.29 39.41
N SER A 397 18.06 5.72 39.21
CA SER A 397 17.26 6.41 40.23
C SER A 397 15.94 5.72 40.57
N THR A 398 15.43 5.97 41.78
CA THR A 398 14.09 5.52 42.22
C THR A 398 12.96 6.04 41.34
N LEU A 399 13.10 7.23 40.75
CA LEU A 399 12.11 7.82 39.83
C LEU A 399 11.97 7.02 38.53
N GLU A 400 13.08 6.47 38.01
CA GLU A 400 13.05 5.60 36.84
C GLU A 400 12.34 4.28 37.17
N VAL A 401 12.63 3.70 38.33
CA VAL A 401 11.94 2.48 38.80
C VAL A 401 10.43 2.72 38.92
N ALA A 402 10.00 3.85 39.50
CA ALA A 402 8.58 4.19 39.63
C ALA A 402 7.89 4.29 38.26
N LYS A 403 8.56 4.91 37.27
CA LYS A 403 8.08 4.98 35.88
C LYS A 403 7.97 3.61 35.18
N PHE A 404 8.70 2.60 35.67
CA PHE A 404 8.63 1.22 35.20
C PHE A 404 7.98 0.27 36.23
N GLU A 405 7.24 0.78 37.23
CA GLU A 405 6.52 -0.08 38.16
C GLU A 405 5.41 -0.86 37.42
N GLY A 406 5.19 -2.13 37.80
CA GLY A 406 4.31 -3.03 37.06
C GLY A 406 4.86 -3.55 35.72
N ALA A 407 6.02 -3.09 35.24
CA ALA A 407 6.59 -3.55 33.97
C ALA A 407 6.95 -5.04 33.98
N ARG A 408 6.80 -5.71 32.83
CA ARG A 408 7.07 -7.14 32.63
C ARG A 408 8.56 -7.37 32.35
N VAL A 409 9.22 -8.10 33.24
CA VAL A 409 10.63 -8.51 33.12
C VAL A 409 10.75 -10.01 32.81
N LYS A 410 11.90 -10.45 32.30
CA LYS A 410 12.20 -11.87 32.05
C LYS A 410 13.69 -12.12 32.24
N THR A 411 14.07 -13.29 32.78
CA THR A 411 15.47 -13.71 32.88
C THR A 411 15.98 -14.32 31.57
N VAL A 412 17.30 -14.41 31.41
CA VAL A 412 17.91 -15.20 30.33
C VAL A 412 17.49 -16.67 30.41
N SER A 413 17.39 -17.26 31.61
CA SER A 413 16.86 -18.61 31.84
C SER A 413 15.35 -18.77 31.58
N GLY A 414 14.65 -17.70 31.19
CA GLY A 414 13.29 -17.77 30.66
C GLY A 414 12.16 -17.45 31.64
N ILE A 415 12.44 -17.36 32.94
CA ILE A 415 11.44 -17.10 33.99
C ILE A 415 10.84 -15.70 33.81
N ARG A 416 9.51 -15.57 33.79
CA ARG A 416 8.82 -14.28 33.68
C ARG A 416 8.66 -13.65 35.06
N GLY A 417 8.56 -12.33 35.11
CA GLY A 417 8.35 -11.57 36.33
C GLY A 417 7.80 -10.17 36.11
N GLN A 418 7.62 -9.43 37.19
CA GLN A 418 7.07 -8.08 37.22
C GLN A 418 7.83 -7.21 38.23
N ILE A 419 8.09 -5.95 37.86
CA ILE A 419 8.57 -4.89 38.79
C ILE A 419 7.45 -4.55 39.76
N LYS A 420 7.74 -4.44 41.07
CA LYS A 420 6.73 -4.30 42.13
C LYS A 420 6.90 -3.12 43.11
N LYS A 421 8.11 -2.61 43.32
CA LYS A 421 8.40 -1.33 44.03
C LYS A 421 9.90 -1.00 43.97
N ALA A 422 10.25 0.27 43.97
CA ALA A 422 11.61 0.74 44.27
C ALA A 422 12.10 0.35 45.68
N LEU A 423 13.42 0.28 45.85
CA LEU A 423 14.10 0.27 47.15
C LEU A 423 14.74 1.64 47.40
N ASN A 424 14.77 2.07 48.65
CA ASN A 424 15.40 3.35 49.03
C ASN A 424 16.95 3.25 49.07
N LYS A 425 17.50 2.04 49.24
CA LYS A 425 18.95 1.76 49.24
C LYS A 425 19.22 0.35 48.67
N PRO A 426 20.21 0.16 47.77
CA PRO A 426 20.86 1.22 46.97
C PRO A 426 19.84 1.88 46.03
N GLU A 427 20.17 3.06 45.49
CA GLU A 427 19.27 3.73 44.52
C GLU A 427 19.19 2.95 43.20
N GLY A 428 18.11 3.16 42.43
CA GLY A 428 17.82 2.41 41.19
C GLY A 428 17.47 0.93 41.39
N ALA A 429 17.69 0.36 42.57
CA ALA A 429 17.32 -1.01 42.88
C ALA A 429 15.81 -1.17 43.13
N PHE A 430 15.29 -2.35 42.83
CA PHE A 430 13.85 -2.62 42.89
C PHE A 430 13.51 -4.06 43.28
N ARG A 431 12.34 -4.22 43.87
CA ARG A 431 11.72 -5.53 44.15
C ARG A 431 10.97 -6.00 42.91
N ALA A 432 11.28 -7.20 42.46
CA ALA A 432 10.50 -7.93 41.45
C ALA A 432 9.91 -9.23 42.02
N THR A 433 8.77 -9.62 41.47
CA THR A 433 8.16 -10.95 41.64
C THR A 433 8.39 -11.79 40.40
N PHE A 434 8.77 -13.06 40.55
CA PHE A 434 9.00 -14.02 39.48
C PHE A 434 8.13 -15.27 39.67
N GLU A 435 7.92 -16.01 38.58
CA GLU A 435 7.14 -17.26 38.59
C GLU A 435 7.78 -18.35 39.48
N ASP A 436 9.11 -18.46 39.42
CA ASP A 436 9.96 -19.39 40.16
C ASP A 436 11.29 -18.71 40.57
N LYS A 437 12.11 -19.41 41.35
CA LYS A 437 13.36 -18.91 41.93
C LYS A 437 14.47 -18.77 40.88
N ILE A 438 14.82 -17.52 40.57
CA ILE A 438 15.98 -17.16 39.74
C ILE A 438 17.32 -17.53 40.42
N LEU A 439 18.40 -17.60 39.65
CA LEU A 439 19.78 -17.81 40.14
C LEU A 439 20.53 -16.48 40.31
N MET A 440 21.59 -16.47 41.12
CA MET A 440 22.45 -15.27 41.27
C MET A 440 23.23 -14.93 39.98
N SER A 441 23.41 -15.93 39.10
CA SER A 441 23.99 -15.79 37.77
C SER A 441 22.96 -15.46 36.67
N ASP A 442 21.66 -15.33 36.99
CA ASP A 442 20.67 -14.91 35.99
C ASP A 442 20.79 -13.42 35.69
N ILE A 443 20.89 -13.08 34.42
CA ILE A 443 20.70 -11.72 33.95
C ILE A 443 19.20 -11.47 33.75
N VAL A 444 18.67 -10.42 34.39
CA VAL A 444 17.28 -9.97 34.22
C VAL A 444 17.23 -8.87 33.16
N PHE A 445 16.22 -8.88 32.29
CA PHE A 445 15.98 -7.76 31.38
C PHE A 445 14.51 -7.32 31.32
N CYS A 446 14.30 -6.02 31.18
CA CYS A 446 13.06 -5.43 30.66
C CYS A 446 13.17 -5.33 29.13
N ARG A 447 12.09 -5.60 28.40
CA ARG A 447 12.02 -5.42 26.94
C ARG A 447 11.28 -4.12 26.64
N THR A 448 11.99 -3.10 26.19
CA THR A 448 11.43 -1.79 25.85
C THR A 448 11.57 -1.50 24.36
N TRP A 449 10.90 -0.46 23.89
CA TRP A 449 10.90 -0.01 22.50
C TRP A 449 11.14 1.49 22.47
N PHE A 450 12.02 1.93 21.57
CA PHE A 450 12.35 3.33 21.36
C PHE A 450 12.08 3.69 19.90
N LYS A 451 11.36 4.79 19.66
CA LYS A 451 11.06 5.29 18.32
C LYS A 451 12.34 5.80 17.67
N VAL A 452 12.61 5.40 16.43
CA VAL A 452 13.74 5.88 15.63
C VAL A 452 13.18 6.62 14.42
N ASP A 453 13.41 7.92 14.39
CA ASP A 453 13.02 8.77 13.26
C ASP A 453 13.96 8.60 12.06
N VAL A 454 13.40 8.76 10.86
CA VAL A 454 14.14 8.68 9.59
C VAL A 454 14.83 10.01 9.31
N THR A 455 16.12 9.95 9.00
CA THR A 455 16.92 11.14 8.64
C THR A 455 16.43 11.76 7.34
N ARG A 456 16.03 13.04 7.39
CA ARG A 456 15.62 13.84 6.22
C ARG A 456 16.83 14.21 5.36
N PHE A 457 17.29 13.29 4.53
CA PHE A 457 18.38 13.50 3.58
C PHE A 457 17.97 13.04 2.19
N TYR A 458 18.09 13.95 1.22
CA TYR A 458 17.80 13.75 -0.19
C TYR A 458 18.79 14.59 -1.01
N ALA A 459 19.54 13.96 -1.91
CA ALA A 459 20.48 14.64 -2.81
C ALA A 459 20.36 14.08 -4.24
N PRO A 460 19.89 14.87 -5.23
CA PRO A 460 19.73 14.39 -6.60
C PRO A 460 21.08 14.12 -7.30
N VAL A 461 21.11 13.11 -8.18
CA VAL A 461 22.30 12.73 -8.96
C VAL A 461 22.40 13.62 -10.21
N VAL A 462 22.99 14.80 -10.05
CA VAL A 462 23.16 15.84 -11.09
C VAL A 462 24.32 15.56 -12.05
N ASN A 463 24.46 14.32 -12.53
CA ASN A 463 25.64 13.87 -13.28
C ASN A 463 25.86 14.58 -14.63
N LEU A 464 24.81 15.18 -15.21
CA LEU A 464 24.88 15.92 -16.47
C LEU A 464 25.39 17.37 -16.31
N LEU A 465 25.42 17.91 -15.08
CA LEU A 465 26.00 19.24 -14.79
C LEU A 465 27.52 19.20 -14.61
N LEU A 466 28.11 18.00 -14.53
CA LEU A 466 29.54 17.82 -14.30
C LEU A 466 30.34 18.07 -15.59
N PRO A 467 31.60 18.53 -15.49
CA PRO A 467 32.51 18.70 -16.62
C PRO A 467 32.60 17.45 -17.50
N ILE A 468 32.83 17.67 -18.80
CA ILE A 468 32.67 16.67 -19.88
C ILE A 468 33.43 15.35 -19.60
N GLY A 469 34.64 15.39 -19.03
CA GLY A 469 35.40 14.19 -18.62
C GLY A 469 34.91 13.50 -17.33
N ASN A 470 34.18 14.21 -16.47
CA ASN A 470 33.84 13.80 -15.09
C ASN A 470 32.37 13.41 -14.89
N LYS A 471 31.52 13.41 -15.93
CA LYS A 471 30.10 13.02 -15.86
C LYS A 471 29.83 11.65 -15.23
N ASN A 472 30.75 10.70 -15.41
CA ASN A 472 30.70 9.36 -14.83
C ASN A 472 31.36 9.24 -13.45
N ALA A 473 31.79 10.36 -12.85
CA ALA A 473 32.50 10.42 -11.56
C ALA A 473 31.69 11.12 -10.46
N TRP A 474 30.37 11.25 -10.59
CA TRP A 474 29.51 11.85 -9.55
C TRP A 474 29.71 11.14 -8.20
N GLU A 475 30.13 11.92 -7.20
CA GLU A 475 30.30 11.49 -5.81
C GLU A 475 29.32 12.26 -4.92
N GLY A 476 28.70 11.54 -3.99
CA GLY A 476 27.83 12.09 -2.96
C GLY A 476 28.36 11.78 -1.56
N MET A 477 27.46 11.62 -0.59
CA MET A 477 27.82 11.18 0.75
C MET A 477 28.53 9.81 0.71
N LYS A 478 29.75 9.75 1.25
CA LYS A 478 30.54 8.52 1.38
C LYS A 478 29.95 7.56 2.41
N THR A 479 30.13 6.25 2.21
CA THR A 479 29.66 5.23 3.16
C THR A 479 30.45 5.27 4.47
N LYS A 480 29.86 4.78 5.58
CA LYS A 480 30.56 4.69 6.88
C LYS A 480 31.82 3.82 6.79
N GLY A 481 31.87 2.87 5.84
CA GLY A 481 33.03 2.02 5.58
C GLY A 481 34.15 2.67 4.75
N GLN A 482 33.85 3.70 3.94
CA GLN A 482 34.86 4.55 3.28
C GLN A 482 35.41 5.55 4.31
N LEU A 483 34.54 6.32 4.96
CA LEU A 483 34.93 7.36 5.93
C LEU A 483 35.82 6.85 7.07
N LYS A 484 35.60 5.64 7.57
CA LYS A 484 36.47 5.02 8.58
C LYS A 484 37.85 4.66 8.06
N ARG A 485 37.97 4.23 6.81
CA ARG A 485 39.27 3.90 6.20
C ARG A 485 40.05 5.17 5.89
N GLU A 486 39.40 6.18 5.34
CA GLU A 486 40.02 7.49 5.05
C GLU A 486 40.54 8.19 6.31
N ARG A 487 39.89 7.96 7.46
CA ARG A 487 40.29 8.50 8.77
C ARG A 487 41.08 7.52 9.65
N ASN A 488 41.44 6.34 9.13
CA ASN A 488 42.08 5.24 9.86
C ASN A 488 41.39 4.84 11.20
N ILE A 489 40.07 5.05 11.30
CA ILE A 489 39.27 4.71 12.49
C ILE A 489 38.98 3.21 12.52
N ILE A 490 39.83 2.47 13.21
CA ILE A 490 39.56 1.11 13.66
C ILE A 490 38.49 1.17 14.78
N ASN A 491 37.67 0.13 14.88
CA ASN A 491 36.72 -0.04 15.98
C ASN A 491 36.87 -1.44 16.55
N ASP A 492 37.27 -1.50 17.82
CA ASP A 492 37.37 -2.75 18.55
C ASP A 492 35.97 -3.35 18.74
N ALA A 493 35.91 -4.68 18.66
CA ALA A 493 34.71 -5.44 18.96
C ALA A 493 34.59 -5.58 20.48
N ASN A 494 33.40 -5.29 21.03
CA ASN A 494 33.14 -5.61 22.44
C ASN A 494 33.18 -7.14 22.62
N LEU A 495 34.12 -7.62 23.43
CA LEU A 495 34.35 -9.04 23.72
C LEU A 495 33.09 -9.71 24.27
N ASP A 496 32.33 -9.04 25.15
CA ASP A 496 31.07 -9.54 25.73
C ASP A 496 29.95 -9.73 24.69
N SER A 497 30.13 -9.17 23.48
CA SER A 497 29.18 -9.30 22.36
C SER A 497 29.62 -10.32 21.30
N MET A 498 30.79 -10.93 21.46
CA MET A 498 31.28 -12.00 20.59
C MET A 498 30.71 -13.35 21.06
N TYR A 499 30.42 -14.24 20.11
CA TYR A 499 30.02 -15.60 20.44
C TYR A 499 31.26 -16.44 20.77
N THR A 500 31.16 -17.22 21.85
CA THR A 500 32.17 -18.18 22.32
C THR A 500 31.53 -19.55 22.53
N ASP A 501 32.33 -20.62 22.45
CA ASP A 501 31.84 -21.98 22.63
C ASP A 501 31.61 -22.30 24.11
N ILE A 502 30.42 -22.80 24.44
CA ILE A 502 29.96 -22.99 25.82
C ILE A 502 29.90 -24.48 26.16
N VAL A 503 31.01 -25.02 26.67
CA VAL A 503 31.07 -26.39 27.22
C VAL A 503 30.29 -26.43 28.54
N ARG A 504 29.20 -27.21 28.59
CA ARG A 504 28.32 -27.31 29.77
C ARG A 504 28.64 -28.55 30.60
N GLN A 505 28.98 -28.33 31.87
CA GLN A 505 29.20 -29.42 32.84
C GLN A 505 27.87 -30.10 33.23
N PRO A 506 27.87 -31.42 33.50
CA PRO A 506 26.66 -32.15 33.89
C PRO A 506 26.13 -31.67 35.26
N LYS A 507 24.85 -31.27 35.30
CA LYS A 507 24.23 -30.66 36.48
C LYS A 507 23.80 -31.72 37.50
N VAL A 508 24.68 -32.05 38.44
CA VAL A 508 24.35 -32.89 39.60
C VAL A 508 23.45 -32.11 40.57
N PHE A 509 22.26 -32.65 40.87
CA PHE A 509 21.33 -32.08 41.84
C PHE A 509 21.62 -32.60 43.25
N LYS A 510 21.34 -31.79 44.28
CA LYS A 510 21.46 -32.22 45.69
C LYS A 510 20.34 -33.24 46.03
N PRO A 511 20.62 -34.25 46.87
CA PRO A 511 19.61 -35.22 47.29
C PRO A 511 18.49 -34.56 48.11
N LEU A 512 17.31 -35.18 48.09
CA LEU A 512 16.15 -34.71 48.85
C LEU A 512 16.42 -34.78 50.37
N VAL A 513 16.32 -33.63 51.05
CA VAL A 513 16.40 -33.54 52.51
C VAL A 513 15.00 -33.33 53.07
N ILE A 514 14.49 -34.31 53.79
CA ILE A 514 13.17 -34.26 54.44
C ILE A 514 13.31 -33.55 55.80
N PRO A 515 12.44 -32.58 56.16
CA PRO A 515 12.46 -31.94 57.48
C PRO A 515 12.25 -32.94 58.61
N LYS A 516 12.99 -32.79 59.72
CA LYS A 516 12.97 -33.73 60.86
C LYS A 516 11.58 -33.89 61.49
N GLU A 517 10.79 -32.82 61.53
CA GLU A 517 9.40 -32.83 62.03
C GLU A 517 8.49 -33.68 61.14
N LEU A 518 8.51 -33.45 59.83
CA LEU A 518 7.78 -34.26 58.87
C LEU A 518 8.22 -35.73 58.93
N GLN A 519 9.53 -36.00 59.05
CA GLN A 519 10.07 -37.35 59.19
C GLN A 519 9.57 -38.07 60.46
N LYS A 520 9.34 -37.35 61.57
CA LYS A 520 8.70 -37.90 62.78
C LYS A 520 7.23 -38.24 62.53
N GLY A 521 6.49 -37.35 61.87
CA GLY A 521 5.04 -37.47 61.62
C GLY A 521 4.63 -38.40 60.48
N LEU A 522 5.53 -38.77 59.55
CA LEU A 522 5.23 -39.73 58.48
C LEU A 522 4.73 -41.09 59.05
N PRO A 523 3.74 -41.75 58.42
CA PRO A 523 3.34 -43.11 58.77
C PRO A 523 4.53 -44.09 58.69
N TYR A 524 4.60 -45.10 59.57
CA TYR A 524 5.76 -46.00 59.68
C TYR A 524 6.21 -46.62 58.34
N LYS A 525 5.25 -47.06 57.50
CA LYS A 525 5.49 -47.60 56.14
C LYS A 525 6.22 -46.61 55.20
N LEU A 526 6.03 -45.30 55.42
CA LEU A 526 6.58 -44.22 54.60
C LEU A 526 7.78 -43.51 55.27
N LYS A 527 8.15 -43.84 56.51
CA LYS A 527 9.34 -43.26 57.14
C LYS A 527 10.58 -43.66 56.32
N PRO A 528 11.41 -42.70 55.86
CA PRO A 528 12.58 -43.01 55.08
C PRO A 528 13.54 -43.82 55.94
N LYS A 529 13.67 -45.12 55.64
CA LYS A 529 14.67 -46.00 56.26
C LYS A 529 16.03 -45.38 55.99
N ALA A 530 16.74 -45.01 57.05
CA ALA A 530 18.07 -44.44 56.93
C ALA A 530 19.01 -45.50 56.35
N LYS A 531 19.24 -45.45 55.02
CA LYS A 531 20.43 -46.06 54.44
C LYS A 531 21.60 -45.37 55.10
N THR A 532 22.35 -46.10 55.92
CA THR A 532 23.55 -45.60 56.61
C THR A 532 24.66 -45.44 55.58
N THR A 533 24.57 -44.39 54.75
CA THR A 533 25.53 -44.08 53.70
C THR A 533 26.92 -44.05 54.32
N THR A 534 27.81 -44.91 53.82
CA THR A 534 29.02 -45.41 54.49
C THR A 534 30.14 -44.36 54.71
N LEU A 535 29.82 -43.08 54.56
CA LEU A 535 30.71 -41.92 54.51
C LEU A 535 30.59 -40.95 55.69
N THR A 536 29.64 -41.16 56.62
CA THR A 536 29.63 -40.42 57.90
C THR A 536 30.69 -41.01 58.84
N LYS A 537 31.72 -40.23 59.20
CA LYS A 537 32.90 -40.69 59.95
C LYS A 537 32.62 -41.33 61.33
N ASN A 538 31.46 -41.09 61.94
CA ASN A 538 31.11 -41.61 63.26
C ASN A 538 30.25 -42.89 63.13
N ARG A 539 30.89 -44.03 62.83
CA ARG A 539 30.28 -45.34 63.08
C ARG A 539 30.23 -45.59 64.59
N LYS A 540 29.05 -45.82 65.16
CA LYS A 540 28.97 -46.65 66.38
C LYS A 540 29.40 -48.07 65.99
N PRO A 541 30.25 -48.76 66.77
CA PRO A 541 30.66 -50.13 66.44
C PRO A 541 29.43 -51.04 66.46
N THR A 542 29.06 -51.58 65.30
CA THR A 542 28.15 -52.71 65.20
C THR A 542 28.93 -53.99 65.48
N ILE A 543 28.27 -55.05 65.95
CA ILE A 543 28.90 -56.31 66.41
C ILE A 543 29.87 -56.93 65.36
N LEU A 544 29.68 -56.61 64.07
CA LEU A 544 30.55 -57.02 62.96
C LEU A 544 31.94 -56.32 62.92
N THR A 545 32.18 -55.23 63.66
CA THR A 545 33.50 -54.56 63.70
C THR A 545 34.58 -55.36 64.43
N ASN A 546 34.20 -56.38 65.19
CA ASN A 546 35.14 -57.26 65.90
C ASN A 546 35.60 -58.46 65.05
N ARG A 547 35.23 -58.53 63.76
CA ARG A 547 35.80 -59.50 62.82
C ARG A 547 37.01 -58.89 62.11
N ILE A 548 38.11 -59.65 62.09
CA ILE A 548 39.32 -59.30 61.34
C ILE A 548 38.94 -59.16 59.86
N ALA A 549 39.26 -58.01 59.27
CA ALA A 549 39.05 -57.78 57.84
C ALA A 549 40.13 -58.52 57.04
N VAL A 550 39.74 -59.52 56.25
CA VAL A 550 40.64 -60.21 55.33
C VAL A 550 41.07 -59.23 54.24
N VAL A 551 42.37 -58.91 54.22
CA VAL A 551 42.96 -58.06 53.19
C VAL A 551 43.17 -58.90 51.93
N LYS A 552 42.50 -58.53 50.83
CA LYS A 552 42.69 -59.16 49.51
C LYS A 552 44.17 -59.13 49.11
N SER A 553 44.66 -60.22 48.53
CA SER A 553 45.99 -60.28 47.91
C SER A 553 46.13 -59.28 46.75
N PRO A 554 47.34 -58.90 46.32
CA PRO A 554 47.54 -57.96 45.22
C PRO A 554 46.87 -58.40 43.90
N HIS A 555 46.81 -59.71 43.64
CA HIS A 555 46.11 -60.24 42.46
C HIS A 555 44.58 -60.06 42.59
N GLU A 556 43.99 -60.41 43.74
CA GLU A 556 42.56 -60.21 44.00
C GLU A 556 42.17 -58.72 44.03
N GLN A 557 43.07 -57.83 44.43
CA GLN A 557 42.87 -56.38 44.32
C GLN A 557 42.85 -55.94 42.86
N ASN A 558 43.80 -56.38 42.04
CA ASN A 558 43.83 -56.07 40.61
C ASN A 558 42.58 -56.59 39.88
N VAL A 559 42.18 -57.85 40.12
CA VAL A 559 40.92 -58.41 39.58
C VAL A 559 39.71 -57.59 40.05
N SER A 560 39.70 -57.17 41.31
CA SER A 560 38.63 -56.35 41.91
C SER A 560 38.68 -54.84 41.57
N ASN A 561 39.64 -54.42 40.75
CA ASN A 561 39.73 -53.07 40.16
C ASN A 561 39.46 -53.10 38.65
N VAL A 562 39.43 -54.29 38.03
CA VAL A 562 39.09 -54.54 36.63
C VAL A 562 37.60 -54.94 36.48
N MET A 563 37.01 -55.50 37.56
CA MET A 563 35.55 -55.64 37.75
C MET A 563 34.93 -54.39 38.40
#